data_AF-A0A2N7DQ18-F1
#
_entry.id   AF-A0A2N7DQ18-F1
#
_cell.length_a   1.000
_cell.length_b   1.000
_cell.length_c   1.000
_cell.angle_alpha   90.00
_cell.angle_beta   90.00
_cell.angle_gamma   90.00
#
_symmetry.space_group_name_H-M   'P 1'
#
loop_
_entity.id
_entity.type
_entity.pdbx_description
1 polymer ?
#
loop_
_entity_poly.entity_id
_entity_poly.type
_entity_poly.pdbx_seq_one_letter_code
_entity_poly.pdbx_strand_id
1 'polypeptide(L)'
;MGILFMNIFFMNNSFYGYAQHYPQIQSDIILEVFSNFFLEGRFISLLSILFGAGLYIQYKRYEAASLVAYPLLKRRIIWLAVFGLLHGIFIWGGDILLSYAFSAFLALNYLNGDITQLKKRANQFIVGSLLVMALLSLSVEPEYYYRGSEFHLQQLQAWSANYSDIVLLQLNQVGYMLLIIPLTLMWFLGGLMMWGMALYQQGAFEHGLERTTLIKCAMATIILSSLDSLLSFSSSAILVEFSAIVMMLSAIPMTLIYLHLIVKVCQNSAQVLAPFQAVGKLAFSCYILQSIIGVSLFRYLMPELNASLDRVDYILIALGLSGLQLLLAPLYLRYLNQGPLESLWRKLVSKN
;
A
#
# COMPACT_ATOMS: atom_id res chain seq x y z
N MET A 1 5.90 -5.25 -4.85
CA MET A 1 6.96 -4.46 -5.52
C MET A 1 6.56 -3.01 -5.68
N GLY A 2 5.44 -2.67 -6.35
CA GLY A 2 5.08 -1.26 -6.56
C GLY A 2 4.93 -0.39 -5.30
N ILE A 3 4.55 -0.97 -4.15
CA ILE A 3 4.49 -0.24 -2.87
C ILE A 3 5.85 0.33 -2.44
N LEU A 4 6.97 -0.31 -2.81
CA LEU A 4 8.31 0.17 -2.47
C LEU A 4 8.58 1.57 -3.03
N PHE A 5 8.04 1.88 -4.21
CA PHE A 5 8.23 3.18 -4.85
C PHE A 5 7.59 4.33 -4.08
N MET A 6 6.54 4.06 -3.30
CA MET A 6 5.95 5.04 -2.38
C MET A 6 6.70 5.02 -1.05
N ASN A 7 6.99 3.83 -0.52
CA ASN A 7 7.55 3.71 0.83
C ASN A 7 9.00 4.18 0.95
N ILE A 8 9.79 4.12 -0.12
CA ILE A 8 11.23 4.43 -0.05
C ILE A 8 11.50 5.84 0.48
N PHE A 9 10.63 6.82 0.17
CA PHE A 9 10.70 8.18 0.70
C PHE A 9 10.51 8.22 2.22
N PHE A 10 9.52 7.47 2.71
CA PHE A 10 9.18 7.41 4.14
C PHE A 10 10.16 6.55 4.96
N MET A 11 10.85 5.60 4.32
CA MET A 11 11.94 4.86 4.95
C MET A 11 13.16 5.74 5.22
N ASN A 12 13.32 6.81 4.44
CA ASN A 12 14.36 7.81 4.65
C ASN A 12 13.95 8.84 5.71
N ASN A 13 12.76 9.42 5.59
CA ASN A 13 12.28 10.43 6.52
C ASN A 13 10.94 10.05 7.16
N SER A 14 10.98 8.98 7.96
CA SER A 14 9.98 8.64 8.98
C SER A 14 8.53 8.48 8.51
N PHE A 15 7.92 9.64 8.37
CA PHE A 15 6.51 9.86 8.58
C PHE A 15 5.91 10.88 7.61
N TYR A 16 6.74 11.72 6.98
CA TYR A 16 6.28 12.82 6.12
C TYR A 16 6.68 12.66 4.65
N GLY A 17 7.39 11.57 4.32
CA GLY A 17 7.72 11.22 2.95
C GLY A 17 8.81 12.11 2.36
N TYR A 18 8.66 12.46 1.08
CA TYR A 18 9.68 13.20 0.33
C TYR A 18 9.72 14.68 0.73
N ALA A 19 10.83 15.14 1.31
CA ALA A 19 11.07 16.56 1.55
C ALA A 19 11.57 17.23 0.27
N GLN A 20 10.70 18.04 -0.34
CA GLN A 20 10.97 18.74 -1.60
C GLN A 20 12.16 19.69 -1.48
N HIS A 21 12.96 19.79 -2.55
CA HIS A 21 13.99 20.81 -2.67
C HIS A 21 13.37 22.21 -2.82
N TYR A 22 14.05 23.22 -2.29
CA TYR A 22 13.67 24.61 -2.48
C TYR A 22 14.87 25.43 -3.00
N PRO A 23 14.84 25.92 -4.25
CA PRO A 23 13.76 25.78 -5.25
C PRO A 23 13.58 24.33 -5.72
N GLN A 24 12.36 24.00 -6.19
CA GLN A 24 12.06 22.66 -6.71
C GLN A 24 12.87 22.35 -7.97
N ILE A 25 13.33 21.10 -8.05
CA ILE A 25 14.07 20.58 -9.21
C ILE A 25 13.07 20.12 -10.27
N GLN A 26 13.36 20.38 -11.54
CA GLN A 26 12.45 20.03 -12.65
C GLN A 26 12.20 18.51 -12.76
N SER A 27 13.21 17.69 -12.48
CA SER A 27 13.07 16.23 -12.43
C SER A 27 12.08 15.77 -11.38
N ASP A 28 12.07 16.41 -10.20
CA ASP A 28 11.12 16.10 -9.13
C ASP A 28 9.69 16.37 -9.56
N ILE A 29 9.43 17.52 -10.19
CA ILE A 29 8.10 17.89 -10.67
C ILE A 29 7.59 16.87 -11.69
N ILE A 30 8.42 16.50 -12.66
CA ILE A 30 8.05 15.51 -13.68
C ILE A 30 7.75 14.15 -13.05
N LEU A 31 8.59 13.72 -12.10
CA LEU A 31 8.41 12.44 -11.41
C LEU A 31 7.22 12.44 -10.46
N GLU A 32 6.89 13.58 -9.84
CA GLU A 32 5.69 13.75 -9.03
C GLU A 32 4.43 13.62 -9.88
N VAL A 33 4.36 14.31 -11.03
CA VAL A 33 3.23 14.15 -11.98
C VAL A 33 3.15 12.71 -12.48
N PHE A 34 4.29 12.09 -12.83
CA PHE A 34 4.30 10.68 -13.22
C PHE A 34 3.80 9.78 -12.08
N SER A 35 4.24 10.02 -10.85
CA SER A 35 3.81 9.29 -9.66
C SER A 35 2.31 9.45 -9.44
N ASN A 36 1.78 10.67 -9.59
CA ASN A 36 0.36 11.00 -9.47
C ASN A 36 -0.49 10.33 -10.54
N PHE A 37 0.08 9.86 -11.66
CA PHE A 37 -0.61 9.12 -12.73
C PHE A 37 -0.39 7.60 -12.73
N PHE A 38 0.72 7.10 -12.16
CA PHE A 38 1.09 5.69 -12.28
C PHE A 38 1.53 5.00 -10.98
N LEU A 39 1.86 5.71 -9.90
CA LEU A 39 2.39 5.08 -8.69
C LEU A 39 1.50 5.32 -7.46
N GLU A 40 1.26 6.59 -7.13
CA GLU A 40 0.59 7.00 -5.88
C GLU A 40 -0.78 6.33 -5.71
N GLY A 41 -1.02 5.75 -4.52
CA GLY A 41 -2.27 5.08 -4.13
C GLY A 41 -2.64 3.80 -4.91
N ARG A 42 -2.09 3.58 -6.11
CA ARG A 42 -2.50 2.50 -7.03
C ARG A 42 -2.09 1.14 -6.55
N PHE A 43 -0.86 0.98 -6.07
CA PHE A 43 -0.40 -0.33 -5.61
C PHE A 43 -1.02 -0.72 -4.27
N ILE A 44 -1.37 0.25 -3.41
CA ILE A 44 -2.16 0.00 -2.20
C ILE A 44 -3.58 -0.43 -2.60
N SER A 45 -4.18 0.23 -3.59
CA SER A 45 -5.52 -0.13 -4.08
C SER A 45 -5.53 -1.52 -4.74
N LEU A 46 -4.54 -1.82 -5.57
CA LEU A 46 -4.36 -3.13 -6.21
C LEU A 46 -4.16 -4.23 -5.20
N LEU A 47 -3.27 -4.02 -4.22
CA LEU A 47 -3.03 -4.98 -3.16
C LEU A 47 -4.29 -5.20 -2.31
N SER A 48 -5.08 -4.16 -2.05
CA SER A 48 -6.35 -4.29 -1.30
C SER A 48 -7.38 -5.13 -2.05
N ILE A 49 -7.55 -4.87 -3.35
CA ILE A 49 -8.43 -5.66 -4.23
C ILE A 49 -7.97 -7.13 -4.27
N LEU A 50 -6.67 -7.36 -4.45
CA LEU A 50 -6.11 -8.72 -4.46
C LEU A 50 -6.24 -9.42 -3.10
N PHE A 51 -6.07 -8.69 -2.00
CA PHE A 51 -6.24 -9.22 -0.65
C PHE A 51 -7.69 -9.66 -0.42
N GLY A 52 -8.66 -8.85 -0.82
CA GLY A 52 -10.08 -9.19 -0.74
C GLY A 52 -10.44 -10.42 -1.57
N ALA A 53 -9.99 -10.48 -2.83
CA ALA A 53 -10.15 -11.66 -3.67
C ALA A 53 -9.48 -12.90 -3.02
N GLY A 54 -8.27 -12.74 -2.47
CA GLY A 54 -7.54 -13.79 -1.75
C GLY A 54 -8.25 -14.30 -0.50
N LEU A 55 -8.92 -13.42 0.26
CA LEU A 55 -9.77 -13.82 1.39
C LEU A 55 -10.95 -14.67 0.93
N TYR A 56 -11.63 -14.25 -0.14
CA TYR A 56 -12.77 -14.98 -0.69
C TYR A 56 -12.37 -16.36 -1.26
N ILE A 57 -11.23 -16.44 -1.97
CA ILE A 57 -10.68 -17.72 -2.44
C ILE A 57 -10.39 -18.66 -1.27
N GLN A 58 -9.77 -18.16 -0.20
CA GLN A 58 -9.49 -18.97 0.99
C GLN A 58 -10.77 -19.41 1.68
N TYR A 59 -11.78 -18.53 1.77
CA TYR A 59 -13.10 -18.85 2.29
C TYR A 59 -13.73 -20.03 1.55
N LYS A 60 -13.81 -19.95 0.20
CA LYS A 60 -14.35 -21.01 -0.64
C LYS A 60 -13.56 -22.32 -0.55
N ARG A 61 -12.24 -22.23 -0.45
CA ARG A 61 -11.40 -23.43 -0.25
C ARG A 61 -11.68 -24.12 1.08
N TYR A 62 -11.89 -23.37 2.16
CA TYR A 62 -12.22 -23.96 3.46
C TYR A 62 -13.64 -24.56 3.47
N GLU A 63 -14.62 -23.89 2.86
CA GLU A 63 -15.97 -24.45 2.68
C GLU A 63 -15.92 -25.77 1.89
N ALA A 64 -15.18 -25.81 0.78
CA ALA A 64 -15.03 -27.02 -0.04
C ALA A 64 -14.32 -28.17 0.69
N ALA A 65 -13.47 -27.86 1.68
CA ALA A 65 -12.81 -28.83 2.55
C ALA A 65 -13.64 -29.17 3.81
N SER A 66 -14.90 -28.72 3.90
CA SER A 66 -15.78 -28.90 5.07
C SER A 66 -15.19 -28.36 6.38
N LEU A 67 -14.33 -27.34 6.31
CA LEU A 67 -13.75 -26.66 7.46
C LEU A 67 -14.56 -25.41 7.82
N VAL A 68 -14.60 -25.06 9.11
CA VAL A 68 -15.21 -23.80 9.55
C VAL A 68 -14.26 -22.65 9.17
N ALA A 69 -14.56 -21.96 8.07
CA ALA A 69 -13.67 -20.98 7.45
C ALA A 69 -13.39 -19.75 8.32
N TYR A 70 -14.42 -19.23 9.01
CA TYR A 70 -14.36 -17.93 9.69
C TYR A 70 -13.30 -17.89 10.82
N PRO A 71 -13.24 -18.85 11.78
CA PRO A 71 -12.19 -18.87 12.80
C PRO A 71 -10.76 -18.94 12.22
N LEU A 72 -10.56 -19.70 11.15
CA LEU A 72 -9.25 -19.82 10.49
C LEU A 72 -8.81 -18.52 9.84
N LEU A 73 -9.71 -17.85 9.11
CA LEU A 73 -9.43 -16.55 8.51
C LEU A 73 -9.22 -15.47 9.57
N LYS A 74 -10.04 -15.47 10.63
CA LYS A 74 -9.88 -14.57 11.78
C LYS A 74 -8.50 -14.71 12.42
N ARG A 75 -8.04 -15.94 12.69
CA ARG A 75 -6.69 -16.21 13.22
C ARG A 75 -5.60 -15.66 12.31
N ARG A 76 -5.73 -15.81 10.99
CA ARG A 76 -4.77 -15.25 10.01
C ARG A 76 -4.68 -13.74 10.11
N ILE A 77 -5.83 -13.07 10.19
CA ILE A 77 -5.91 -11.60 10.27
C ILE A 77 -5.39 -11.08 11.62
N ILE A 78 -5.66 -11.78 12.74
CA ILE A 78 -5.05 -11.46 14.05
C ILE A 78 -3.53 -11.48 13.94
N TRP A 79 -2.95 -12.54 13.38
CA TRP A 79 -1.50 -12.62 13.21
C TRP A 79 -0.95 -11.57 12.24
N LEU A 80 -1.70 -11.20 11.20
CA LEU A 80 -1.34 -10.07 10.33
C LEU A 80 -1.26 -8.76 11.13
N ALA A 81 -2.22 -8.50 12.02
CA ALA A 81 -2.19 -7.34 12.92
C ALA A 81 -0.97 -7.39 13.86
N VAL A 82 -0.67 -8.55 14.44
CA VAL A 82 0.50 -8.73 15.32
C VAL A 82 1.79 -8.45 14.57
N PHE A 83 1.94 -8.98 13.35
CA PHE A 83 3.10 -8.66 12.52
C PHE A 83 3.18 -7.18 12.15
N GLY A 84 2.05 -6.54 11.85
CA GLY A 84 1.98 -5.10 11.61
C GLY A 84 2.40 -4.28 12.82
N LEU A 85 1.96 -4.66 14.03
CA LEU A 85 2.40 -4.01 15.27
C LEU A 85 3.90 -4.17 15.50
N LEU A 86 4.44 -5.39 15.36
CA LEU A 86 5.87 -5.64 15.54
C LEU A 86 6.70 -4.88 14.49
N HIS A 87 6.28 -4.89 13.24
CA HIS A 87 6.96 -4.15 12.17
C HIS A 87 6.87 -2.64 12.39
N GLY A 88 5.68 -2.13 12.73
CA GLY A 88 5.40 -0.72 12.99
C GLY A 88 6.20 -0.14 14.17
N ILE A 89 6.40 -0.92 15.23
CA ILE A 89 7.06 -0.48 16.48
C ILE A 89 8.59 -0.65 16.44
N PHE A 90 9.09 -1.71 15.79
CA PHE A 90 10.52 -2.07 15.87
C PHE A 90 11.29 -1.85 14.57
N ILE A 91 10.62 -1.74 13.42
CA ILE A 91 11.29 -1.61 12.12
C ILE A 91 10.99 -0.24 11.54
N TRP A 92 9.72 0.01 11.21
CA TRP A 92 9.31 1.21 10.49
C TRP A 92 7.84 1.52 10.71
N GLY A 93 7.54 2.73 11.19
CA GLY A 93 6.18 3.15 11.56
C GLY A 93 5.21 3.36 10.40
N GLY A 94 5.64 3.33 9.15
CA GLY A 94 4.77 3.43 7.96
C GLY A 94 4.15 2.09 7.52
N ASP A 95 3.94 1.16 8.44
CA ASP A 95 3.42 -0.18 8.15
C ASP A 95 2.00 -0.16 7.57
N ILE A 96 1.76 -0.92 6.51
CA ILE A 96 0.41 -1.07 5.92
C ILE A 96 -0.35 -2.30 6.45
N LEU A 97 0.34 -3.25 7.10
CA LEU A 97 -0.24 -4.53 7.53
C LEU A 97 -1.32 -4.32 8.59
N LEU A 98 -1.12 -3.38 9.50
CA LEU A 98 -2.12 -3.04 10.52
C LEU A 98 -3.43 -2.54 9.88
N SER A 99 -3.34 -1.56 8.97
CA SER A 99 -4.49 -1.06 8.20
C SER A 99 -5.21 -2.18 7.45
N TYR A 100 -4.45 -3.08 6.83
CA TYR A 100 -5.00 -4.24 6.13
C TYR A 100 -5.69 -5.22 7.07
N ALA A 101 -5.15 -5.45 8.27
CA ALA A 101 -5.77 -6.35 9.22
C ALA A 101 -7.16 -5.82 9.67
N PHE A 102 -7.26 -4.53 9.99
CA PHE A 102 -8.54 -3.89 10.34
C PHE A 102 -9.54 -3.94 9.18
N SER A 103 -9.12 -3.58 7.98
CA SER A 103 -9.96 -3.67 6.78
C SER A 103 -10.38 -5.09 6.44
N ALA A 104 -9.50 -6.07 6.68
CA ALA A 104 -9.80 -7.48 6.49
C ALA A 104 -10.82 -7.97 7.52
N PHE A 105 -10.74 -7.55 8.78
CA PHE A 105 -11.77 -7.84 9.79
C PHE A 105 -13.13 -7.28 9.38
N LEU A 106 -13.18 -6.06 8.83
CA LEU A 106 -14.41 -5.51 8.26
C LEU A 106 -14.92 -6.38 7.11
N ALA A 107 -14.04 -6.73 6.16
CA ALA A 107 -14.39 -7.51 4.98
C ALA A 107 -14.83 -8.95 5.29
N LEU A 108 -14.35 -9.55 6.39
CA LEU A 108 -14.78 -10.88 6.85
C LEU A 108 -16.31 -10.96 7.03
N ASN A 109 -16.95 -9.87 7.45
CA ASN A 109 -18.38 -9.84 7.70
C ASN A 109 -19.23 -9.87 6.41
N TYR A 110 -18.59 -9.81 5.25
CA TYR A 110 -19.23 -9.76 3.94
C TYR A 110 -18.84 -10.91 3.02
N LEU A 111 -18.14 -11.94 3.51
CA LEU A 111 -17.68 -13.08 2.70
C LEU A 111 -18.81 -13.85 1.99
N ASN A 112 -20.01 -13.86 2.58
CA ASN A 112 -21.21 -14.49 2.04
C ASN A 112 -22.06 -13.57 1.16
N GLY A 113 -21.62 -12.32 0.97
CA GLY A 113 -22.36 -11.35 0.17
C GLY A 113 -22.34 -11.70 -1.32
N ASP A 114 -23.48 -11.48 -1.97
CA ASP A 114 -23.55 -11.49 -3.44
C ASP A 114 -22.85 -10.25 -4.03
N ILE A 115 -22.64 -10.27 -5.35
CA ILE A 115 -21.96 -9.20 -6.09
C ILE A 115 -22.62 -7.83 -5.83
N THR A 116 -23.94 -7.77 -5.78
CA THR A 116 -24.69 -6.51 -5.63
C THR A 116 -24.50 -5.92 -4.23
N GLN A 117 -24.62 -6.75 -3.21
CA GLN A 117 -24.41 -6.37 -1.81
C GLN A 117 -22.96 -5.93 -1.58
N LEU A 118 -21.98 -6.70 -2.09
CA LEU A 118 -20.56 -6.39 -1.98
C LEU A 118 -20.25 -5.02 -2.58
N LYS A 119 -20.68 -4.75 -3.82
CA LYS A 119 -20.44 -3.46 -4.49
C LYS A 119 -21.14 -2.30 -3.77
N LYS A 120 -22.37 -2.50 -3.31
CA LYS A 120 -23.12 -1.47 -2.58
C LYS A 120 -22.40 -1.09 -1.28
N ARG A 121 -22.01 -2.08 -0.48
CA ARG A 121 -21.29 -1.86 0.79
C ARG A 121 -19.90 -1.28 0.56
N ALA A 122 -19.18 -1.78 -0.44
CA ALA A 122 -17.90 -1.24 -0.84
C ALA A 122 -17.95 0.26 -1.17
N ASN A 123 -18.91 0.67 -2.02
CA ASN A 123 -19.08 2.08 -2.37
C ASN A 123 -19.48 2.93 -1.17
N GLN A 124 -20.36 2.43 -0.29
CA GLN A 124 -20.72 3.14 0.95
C GLN A 124 -19.51 3.40 1.85
N PHE A 125 -18.64 2.39 2.02
CA PHE A 125 -17.46 2.53 2.86
C PHE A 125 -16.39 3.41 2.23
N ILE A 126 -16.15 3.30 0.92
CA ILE A 126 -15.22 4.17 0.20
C ILE A 126 -15.69 5.63 0.30
N VAL A 127 -16.94 5.92 -0.08
CA VAL A 127 -17.47 7.30 -0.03
C VAL A 127 -17.50 7.83 1.40
N GLY A 128 -17.96 7.02 2.37
CA GLY A 128 -17.95 7.42 3.78
C GLY A 128 -16.55 7.76 4.29
N SER A 129 -15.55 6.93 3.96
CA SER A 129 -14.15 7.17 4.35
C SER A 129 -13.58 8.46 3.77
N LEU A 130 -13.83 8.71 2.48
CA LEU A 130 -13.34 9.90 1.80
C LEU A 130 -14.01 11.17 2.31
N LEU A 131 -15.29 11.11 2.70
CA LEU A 131 -15.98 12.22 3.34
C LEU A 131 -15.40 12.53 4.72
N VAL A 132 -15.12 11.50 5.54
CA VAL A 132 -14.46 11.69 6.85
C VAL A 132 -13.07 12.27 6.65
N MET A 133 -12.28 11.75 5.71
CA MET A 133 -10.96 12.31 5.38
C MET A 133 -11.07 13.77 4.94
N ALA A 134 -12.01 14.12 4.06
CA ALA A 134 -12.25 15.51 3.65
C ALA A 134 -12.56 16.43 4.83
N LEU A 135 -13.39 16.00 5.77
CA LEU A 135 -13.72 16.78 6.96
C LEU A 135 -12.50 16.94 7.89
N LEU A 136 -11.70 15.89 8.06
CA LEU A 136 -10.47 15.95 8.86
C LEU A 136 -9.45 16.89 8.22
N SER A 137 -9.29 16.88 6.89
CA SER A 137 -8.40 17.78 6.15
C SER A 137 -8.75 19.27 6.35
N LEU A 138 -9.99 19.62 6.66
CA LEU A 138 -10.37 21.00 6.99
C LEU A 138 -9.86 21.48 8.35
N SER A 139 -9.45 20.55 9.22
CA SER A 139 -9.01 20.83 10.59
C SER A 139 -7.48 20.84 10.74
N VAL A 140 -6.74 20.53 9.67
CA VAL A 140 -5.27 20.45 9.70
C VAL A 140 -4.69 21.83 9.45
N GLU A 141 -3.81 22.28 10.36
CA GLU A 141 -3.04 23.49 10.14
C GLU A 141 -1.95 23.24 9.09
N PRO A 142 -1.75 24.17 8.14
CA PRO A 142 -0.81 23.96 7.06
C PRO A 142 0.63 24.08 7.54
N GLU A 143 1.29 22.95 7.74
CA GLU A 143 2.74 22.90 8.00
C GLU A 143 3.52 22.65 6.71
N TYR A 144 4.40 23.60 6.38
CA TYR A 144 5.25 23.48 5.20
C TYR A 144 6.41 22.51 5.44
N TYR A 145 6.33 21.34 4.80
CA TYR A 145 7.38 20.33 4.86
C TYR A 145 8.24 20.33 3.58
N TYR A 146 9.37 21.04 3.64
CA TYR A 146 10.37 21.08 2.58
C TYR A 146 11.77 21.03 3.17
N ARG A 147 12.76 20.72 2.34
CA ARG A 147 14.15 20.56 2.78
C ARG A 147 14.69 21.86 3.37
N GLY A 148 15.08 21.79 4.64
CA GLY A 148 15.60 22.93 5.39
C GLY A 148 14.54 23.73 6.14
N SER A 149 13.24 23.39 6.04
CA SER A 149 12.24 23.94 6.96
C SER A 149 12.51 23.48 8.39
N GLU A 150 12.07 24.28 9.38
CA GLU A 150 12.26 23.96 10.80
C GLU A 150 11.71 22.56 11.13
N PHE A 151 10.52 22.25 10.62
CA PHE A 151 9.89 20.95 10.80
C PHE A 151 10.70 19.80 10.18
N HIS A 152 11.23 19.97 8.96
CA HIS A 152 12.11 18.97 8.36
C HIS A 152 13.37 18.71 9.18
N LEU A 153 13.99 19.76 9.73
CA LEU A 153 15.19 19.63 10.57
C LEU A 153 14.90 18.93 11.90
N GLN A 154 13.78 19.25 12.55
CA GLN A 154 13.32 18.55 13.75
C GLN A 154 13.11 17.04 13.48
N GLN A 155 12.48 16.70 12.36
CA GLN A 155 12.27 15.31 11.96
C GLN A 155 13.57 14.56 11.65
N LEU A 156 14.51 15.21 10.97
CA LEU A 156 15.83 14.64 10.68
C LEU A 156 16.63 14.38 11.96
N GLN A 157 16.57 15.30 12.92
CA GLN A 157 17.21 15.14 14.22
C GLN A 157 16.57 13.98 15.01
N ALA A 158 15.25 13.89 15.03
CA ALA A 158 14.53 12.77 15.65
C ALA A 158 14.91 11.43 15.00
N TRP A 159 14.99 11.38 13.67
CA TRP A 159 15.38 10.18 12.92
C TRP A 159 16.80 9.69 13.23
N SER A 160 17.70 10.63 13.53
CA SER A 160 19.09 10.37 13.89
C SER A 160 19.29 10.00 15.37
N ALA A 161 18.21 9.94 16.16
CA ALA A 161 18.28 9.58 17.58
C ALA A 161 18.64 8.11 17.79
N ASN A 162 18.90 7.74 19.06
CA ASN A 162 19.19 6.36 19.43
C ASN A 162 17.98 5.44 19.15
N TYR A 163 18.24 4.13 19.04
CA TYR A 163 17.19 3.19 18.67
C TYR A 163 16.02 3.15 19.66
N SER A 164 16.27 3.29 20.97
CA SER A 164 15.22 3.37 22.00
C SER A 164 14.25 4.53 21.77
N ASP A 165 14.78 5.69 21.40
CA ASP A 165 13.99 6.90 21.17
C ASP A 165 13.13 6.73 19.92
N ILE A 166 13.68 6.10 18.88
CA ILE A 166 12.90 5.74 17.68
C ILE A 166 11.80 4.73 17.99
N VAL A 167 12.05 3.72 18.82
CA VAL A 167 11.00 2.77 19.22
C VAL A 167 9.87 3.50 19.95
N LEU A 168 10.18 4.50 20.79
CA LEU A 168 9.17 5.31 21.45
C LEU A 168 8.38 6.18 20.45
N LEU A 169 9.06 6.81 19.48
CA LEU A 169 8.42 7.57 18.41
C LEU A 169 7.51 6.68 17.55
N GLN A 170 8.00 5.50 17.16
CA GLN A 170 7.24 4.50 16.41
C GLN A 170 6.05 3.96 17.21
N LEU A 171 6.20 3.75 18.51
CA LEU A 171 5.10 3.35 19.39
C LEU A 171 4.01 4.42 19.43
N ASN A 172 4.37 5.69 19.58
CA ASN A 172 3.43 6.80 19.51
C ASN A 172 2.72 6.85 18.15
N GLN A 173 3.47 6.71 17.05
CA GLN A 173 2.91 6.68 15.70
C GLN A 173 1.91 5.54 15.52
N VAL A 174 2.25 4.33 15.95
CA VAL A 174 1.35 3.17 15.91
C VAL A 174 0.12 3.43 16.77
N GLY A 175 0.26 4.10 17.91
CA GLY A 175 -0.86 4.57 18.74
C GLY A 175 -1.80 5.50 17.98
N TYR A 176 -1.26 6.51 17.28
CA TYR A 176 -2.05 7.39 16.41
C TYR A 176 -2.72 6.62 15.27
N MET A 177 -2.01 5.70 14.63
CA MET A 177 -2.57 4.86 13.57
C MET A 177 -3.74 4.01 14.07
N LEU A 178 -3.64 3.41 15.25
CA LEU A 178 -4.73 2.62 15.86
C LEU A 178 -5.99 3.45 16.08
N LEU A 179 -5.86 4.76 16.32
CA LEU A 179 -6.98 5.69 16.45
C LEU A 179 -7.53 6.13 15.08
N ILE A 180 -6.65 6.44 14.12
CA ILE A 180 -7.03 7.01 12.82
C ILE A 180 -7.54 5.93 11.84
N ILE A 181 -6.98 4.72 11.85
CA ILE A 181 -7.36 3.63 10.93
C ILE A 181 -8.87 3.34 11.00
N PRO A 182 -9.49 3.13 12.17
CA PRO A 182 -10.93 2.87 12.28
C PRO A 182 -11.82 4.05 11.86
N LEU A 183 -11.28 5.28 11.79
CA LEU A 183 -12.00 6.46 11.34
C LEU A 183 -11.90 6.65 9.82
N THR A 184 -10.83 6.12 9.19
CA THR A 184 -10.46 6.46 7.81
C THR A 184 -10.14 5.19 6.97
N LEU A 185 -8.87 4.76 6.96
CA LEU A 185 -8.33 3.73 6.07
C LEU A 185 -9.03 2.38 6.17
N MET A 186 -9.54 2.01 7.35
CA MET A 186 -10.24 0.73 7.56
C MET A 186 -11.37 0.57 6.54
N TRP A 187 -12.18 1.61 6.38
CA TRP A 187 -13.35 1.64 5.51
C TRP A 187 -12.97 1.72 4.03
N PHE A 188 -11.98 2.55 3.69
CA PHE A 188 -11.50 2.70 2.32
C PHE A 188 -10.95 1.38 1.77
N LEU A 189 -9.93 0.81 2.44
CA LEU A 189 -9.29 -0.43 2.00
C LEU A 189 -10.24 -1.63 2.16
N GLY A 190 -11.11 -1.62 3.17
CA GLY A 190 -12.15 -2.64 3.34
C GLY A 190 -13.14 -2.64 2.17
N GLY A 191 -13.54 -1.46 1.70
CA GLY A 191 -14.37 -1.31 0.51
C GLY A 191 -13.66 -1.82 -0.75
N LEU A 192 -12.37 -1.55 -0.90
CA LEU A 192 -11.57 -2.10 -2.01
C LEU A 192 -11.44 -3.63 -1.93
N MET A 193 -11.27 -4.19 -0.73
CA MET A 193 -11.28 -5.64 -0.53
C MET A 193 -12.63 -6.25 -0.95
N MET A 194 -13.75 -5.63 -0.58
CA MET A 194 -15.09 -6.07 -1.01
C MET A 194 -15.29 -5.96 -2.52
N TRP A 195 -14.77 -4.91 -3.16
CA TRP A 195 -14.69 -4.82 -4.63
C TRP A 195 -13.86 -5.96 -5.21
N GLY A 196 -12.74 -6.32 -4.60
CA GLY A 196 -11.94 -7.48 -4.99
C GLY A 196 -12.70 -8.80 -4.94
N MET A 197 -13.50 -9.02 -3.88
CA MET A 197 -14.39 -10.18 -3.77
C MET A 197 -15.43 -10.18 -4.91
N ALA A 198 -16.07 -9.04 -5.17
CA ALA A 198 -17.07 -8.92 -6.24
C ALA A 198 -16.47 -9.13 -7.64
N LEU A 199 -15.29 -8.57 -7.90
CA LEU A 199 -14.57 -8.74 -9.17
C LEU A 199 -14.15 -10.19 -9.38
N TYR A 200 -13.77 -10.88 -8.31
CA TYR A 200 -13.49 -12.32 -8.35
C TYR A 200 -14.75 -13.13 -8.69
N GLN A 201 -15.88 -12.87 -8.04
CA GLN A 201 -17.15 -13.53 -8.36
C GLN A 201 -17.63 -13.26 -9.80
N GLN A 202 -17.22 -12.13 -10.40
CA GLN A 202 -17.53 -11.76 -11.78
C GLN A 202 -16.55 -12.32 -12.82
N GLY A 203 -15.51 -13.06 -12.41
CA GLY A 203 -14.50 -13.60 -13.33
C GLY A 203 -13.56 -12.54 -13.92
N ALA A 204 -13.47 -11.34 -13.33
CA ALA A 204 -12.62 -10.26 -13.84
C ALA A 204 -11.13 -10.62 -13.79
N PHE A 205 -10.71 -11.47 -12.86
CA PHE A 205 -9.34 -11.99 -12.76
C PHE A 205 -9.03 -13.07 -13.80
N GLU A 206 -10.04 -13.64 -14.46
CA GLU A 206 -9.86 -14.63 -15.51
C GLU A 206 -9.97 -14.01 -16.89
N HIS A 207 -10.91 -13.09 -17.10
CA HIS A 207 -11.24 -12.54 -18.43
C HIS A 207 -10.76 -11.10 -18.65
N GLY A 208 -10.49 -10.37 -17.56
CA GLY A 208 -10.25 -8.94 -17.57
C GLY A 208 -11.55 -8.14 -17.64
N LEU A 209 -11.41 -6.81 -17.73
CA LEU A 209 -12.54 -5.88 -17.84
C LEU A 209 -13.09 -5.79 -19.27
N GLU A 210 -14.40 -5.53 -19.38
CA GLU A 210 -15.05 -5.17 -20.64
C GLU A 210 -14.51 -3.85 -21.21
N ARG A 211 -14.53 -3.71 -22.54
CA ARG A 211 -14.00 -2.54 -23.27
C ARG A 211 -14.63 -1.22 -22.81
N THR A 212 -15.94 -1.19 -22.59
CA THR A 212 -16.67 0.01 -22.14
C THR A 212 -16.23 0.43 -20.74
N THR A 213 -16.07 -0.52 -19.83
CA THR A 213 -15.55 -0.29 -18.47
C THR A 213 -14.10 0.19 -18.51
N LEU A 214 -13.27 -0.39 -19.37
CA LEU A 214 -11.88 0.02 -19.54
C LEU A 214 -11.77 1.47 -20.03
N ILE A 215 -12.57 1.89 -21.01
CA ILE A 215 -12.60 3.27 -21.50
C ILE A 215 -13.03 4.23 -20.40
N LYS A 216 -14.08 3.88 -19.63
CA LYS A 216 -14.51 4.68 -18.47
C LYS A 216 -13.41 4.82 -17.42
N CYS A 217 -12.68 3.73 -17.13
CA CYS A 217 -11.55 3.77 -16.20
C CYS A 217 -10.41 4.64 -16.75
N ALA A 218 -10.10 4.56 -18.05
CA ALA A 218 -9.06 5.39 -18.66
C ALA A 218 -9.40 6.89 -18.58
N MET A 219 -10.64 7.25 -18.95
CA MET A 219 -11.12 8.63 -18.84
C MET A 219 -11.10 9.13 -17.39
N ALA A 220 -11.64 8.34 -16.46
CA ALA A 220 -11.65 8.70 -15.04
C ALA A 220 -10.23 8.86 -14.48
N THR A 221 -9.30 7.98 -14.87
CA THR A 221 -7.89 8.08 -14.47
C THR A 221 -7.25 9.36 -14.98
N ILE A 222 -7.44 9.69 -16.26
CA ILE A 222 -6.88 10.92 -16.84
C ILE A 222 -7.44 12.14 -16.11
N ILE A 223 -8.77 12.24 -15.97
CA ILE A 223 -9.43 13.39 -15.35
C ILE A 223 -9.00 13.55 -13.88
N LEU A 224 -9.09 12.49 -13.09
CA LEU A 224 -8.83 12.56 -11.65
C LEU A 224 -7.33 12.72 -11.35
N SER A 225 -6.42 12.06 -12.08
CA SER A 225 -4.98 12.22 -11.86
C SER A 225 -4.47 13.60 -12.32
N SER A 226 -5.11 14.19 -13.34
CA SER A 226 -4.83 15.56 -13.75
C SER A 226 -5.29 16.55 -12.67
N LEU A 227 -6.49 16.34 -12.12
CA LEU A 227 -7.02 17.15 -11.03
C LEU A 227 -6.15 17.04 -9.76
N ASP A 228 -5.78 15.82 -9.38
CA ASP A 228 -4.84 15.54 -8.29
C ASP A 228 -3.53 16.32 -8.48
N SER A 229 -2.91 16.20 -9.66
CA SER A 229 -1.68 16.94 -9.97
C SER A 229 -1.86 18.45 -9.84
N LEU A 230 -2.95 19.01 -10.39
CA LEU A 230 -3.23 20.45 -10.28
C LEU A 230 -3.40 20.91 -8.82
N LEU A 231 -4.06 20.09 -7.99
CA LEU A 231 -4.27 20.38 -6.57
C LEU A 231 -2.96 20.25 -5.76
N SER A 232 -2.13 19.25 -6.06
CA SER A 232 -0.85 18.99 -5.37
C SER A 232 0.16 20.13 -5.54
N PHE A 233 0.13 20.84 -6.67
CA PHE A 233 0.96 22.03 -6.93
C PHE A 233 0.28 23.36 -6.55
N SER A 234 -0.85 23.31 -5.84
CA SER A 234 -1.54 24.52 -5.40
C SER A 234 -0.75 25.26 -4.32
N SER A 235 -0.84 26.58 -4.32
CA SER A 235 -0.34 27.41 -3.21
C SER A 235 -1.25 27.35 -1.98
N SER A 236 -2.49 26.89 -2.13
CA SER A 236 -3.42 26.71 -1.02
C SER A 236 -3.20 25.36 -0.36
N ALA A 237 -2.78 25.37 0.90
CA ALA A 237 -2.55 24.13 1.64
C ALA A 237 -3.80 23.26 1.78
N ILE A 238 -4.98 23.87 1.91
CA ILE A 238 -6.25 23.12 1.91
C ILE A 238 -6.42 22.37 0.59
N LEU A 239 -6.13 22.99 -0.56
CA LEU A 239 -6.23 22.33 -1.85
C LEU A 239 -5.20 21.19 -1.99
N VAL A 240 -3.99 21.35 -1.43
CA VAL A 240 -2.98 20.29 -1.35
C VAL A 240 -3.50 19.12 -0.51
N GLU A 241 -4.14 19.35 0.64
CA GLU A 241 -4.75 18.27 1.44
C GLU A 241 -5.89 17.56 0.67
N PHE A 242 -6.71 18.31 -0.06
CA PHE A 242 -7.74 17.72 -0.93
C PHE A 242 -7.15 16.89 -2.07
N SER A 243 -5.90 17.13 -2.50
CA SER A 243 -5.23 16.32 -3.51
C SER A 243 -5.14 14.85 -3.08
N ALA A 244 -4.84 14.56 -1.80
CA ALA A 244 -4.76 13.20 -1.29
C ALA A 244 -6.08 12.40 -1.47
N ILE A 245 -7.22 13.08 -1.36
CA ILE A 245 -8.55 12.49 -1.56
C ILE A 245 -8.79 12.20 -3.04
N VAL A 246 -8.43 13.15 -3.91
CA VAL A 246 -8.53 12.97 -5.37
C VAL A 246 -7.56 11.89 -5.86
N MET A 247 -6.35 11.80 -5.30
CA MET A 247 -5.37 10.74 -5.51
C MET A 247 -5.95 9.36 -5.14
N MET A 248 -6.60 9.23 -3.97
CA MET A 248 -7.25 7.97 -3.59
C MET A 248 -8.38 7.57 -4.55
N LEU A 249 -9.17 8.54 -5.02
CA LEU A 249 -10.21 8.31 -6.02
C LEU A 249 -9.63 7.95 -7.40
N SER A 250 -8.55 8.60 -7.83
CA SER A 250 -7.88 8.37 -9.11
C SER A 250 -7.18 7.01 -9.16
N ALA A 251 -6.69 6.52 -8.01
CA ALA A 251 -6.03 5.23 -7.89
C ALA A 251 -6.95 4.04 -8.23
N ILE A 252 -8.26 4.14 -7.95
CA ILE A 252 -9.24 3.06 -8.18
C ILE A 252 -9.35 2.70 -9.67
N PRO A 253 -9.71 3.61 -10.59
CA PRO A 253 -9.81 3.27 -12.01
C PRO A 253 -8.47 2.84 -12.61
N MET A 254 -7.34 3.44 -12.19
CA MET A 254 -6.02 3.02 -12.69
C MET A 254 -5.66 1.61 -12.23
N THR A 255 -6.01 1.26 -10.99
CA THR A 255 -5.83 -0.10 -10.46
C THR A 255 -6.61 -1.13 -11.28
N LEU A 256 -7.84 -0.78 -11.70
CA LEU A 256 -8.64 -1.63 -12.56
C LEU A 256 -8.01 -1.82 -13.96
N ILE A 257 -7.37 -0.77 -14.49
CA ILE A 257 -6.56 -0.87 -15.73
C ILE A 257 -5.37 -1.82 -15.51
N TYR A 258 -4.62 -1.67 -14.42
CA TYR A 258 -3.52 -2.59 -14.09
C TYR A 258 -3.98 -4.03 -13.97
N LEU A 259 -5.09 -4.29 -13.29
CA LEU A 259 -5.69 -5.61 -13.22
C LEU A 259 -5.98 -6.15 -14.62
N HIS A 260 -6.66 -5.39 -15.48
CA HIS A 260 -6.95 -5.81 -16.86
C HIS A 260 -5.67 -6.14 -17.63
N LEU A 261 -4.65 -5.27 -17.57
CA LEU A 261 -3.38 -5.49 -18.28
C LEU A 261 -2.66 -6.74 -17.79
N ILE A 262 -2.58 -6.95 -16.48
CA ILE A 262 -1.95 -8.15 -15.89
C ILE A 262 -2.69 -9.41 -16.34
N VAL A 263 -4.02 -9.40 -16.33
CA VAL A 263 -4.82 -10.54 -16.81
C VAL A 263 -4.54 -10.82 -18.29
N LYS A 264 -4.47 -9.80 -19.14
CA LYS A 264 -4.16 -9.99 -20.58
C LYS A 264 -2.75 -10.51 -20.81
N VAL A 265 -1.77 -10.05 -20.04
CA VAL A 265 -0.41 -10.61 -20.08
C VAL A 265 -0.40 -12.07 -19.66
N CYS A 266 -1.11 -12.44 -18.59
CA CYS A 266 -1.24 -13.83 -18.15
C CYS A 266 -1.90 -14.74 -19.20
N GLN A 267 -2.93 -14.24 -19.90
CA GLN A 267 -3.62 -14.99 -20.97
C GLN A 267 -2.72 -15.24 -22.18
N ASN A 268 -1.84 -14.29 -22.52
CA ASN A 268 -0.96 -14.39 -23.68
C ASN A 268 0.35 -15.13 -23.38
N SER A 269 1.03 -14.78 -22.28
CA SER A 269 2.29 -15.40 -21.88
C SER A 269 2.54 -15.24 -20.38
N ALA A 270 1.98 -16.16 -19.58
CA ALA A 270 2.18 -16.19 -18.13
C ALA A 270 3.65 -16.32 -17.70
N GLN A 271 4.51 -16.87 -18.57
CA GLN A 271 5.94 -17.08 -18.30
C GLN A 271 6.71 -15.76 -18.14
N VAL A 272 6.28 -14.68 -18.82
CA VAL A 272 6.88 -13.34 -18.66
C VAL A 272 6.78 -12.86 -17.21
N LEU A 273 5.74 -13.28 -16.49
CA LEU A 273 5.50 -12.91 -15.10
C LEU A 273 6.05 -13.94 -14.11
N ALA A 274 6.78 -14.98 -14.54
CA ALA A 274 7.30 -16.00 -13.63
C ALA A 274 8.20 -15.43 -12.49
N PRO A 275 9.10 -14.45 -12.73
CA PRO A 275 9.84 -13.80 -11.65
C PRO A 275 8.92 -13.06 -10.66
N PHE A 276 7.89 -12.39 -11.18
CA PHE A 276 6.89 -11.71 -10.35
C PHE A 276 6.05 -12.68 -9.52
N GLN A 277 5.72 -13.86 -10.06
CA GLN A 277 5.05 -14.93 -9.31
C GLN A 277 5.93 -15.46 -8.18
N ALA A 278 7.24 -15.61 -8.42
CA ALA A 278 8.19 -16.02 -7.38
C ALA A 278 8.22 -15.01 -6.23
N VAL A 279 8.32 -13.71 -6.56
CA VAL A 279 8.21 -12.63 -5.57
C VAL A 279 6.85 -12.66 -4.85
N GLY A 280 5.76 -12.92 -5.56
CA GLY A 280 4.42 -13.03 -4.99
C GLY A 280 4.27 -14.15 -3.95
N LYS A 281 4.96 -15.28 -4.15
CA LYS A 281 5.03 -16.38 -3.15
C LYS A 281 5.82 -16.01 -1.89
N LEU A 282 6.66 -14.98 -1.99
CA LEU A 282 7.50 -14.46 -0.91
C LEU A 282 7.08 -13.03 -0.49
N ALA A 283 5.84 -12.62 -0.80
CA ALA A 283 5.44 -11.23 -0.70
C ALA A 283 5.60 -10.63 0.70
N PHE A 284 5.31 -11.40 1.75
CA PHE A 284 5.42 -10.92 3.13
C PHE A 284 6.89 -10.81 3.56
N SER A 285 7.70 -11.82 3.26
CA SER A 285 9.14 -11.77 3.53
C SER A 285 9.83 -10.65 2.73
N CYS A 286 9.50 -10.50 1.45
CA CYS A 286 10.06 -9.44 0.61
C CYS A 286 9.66 -8.04 1.08
N TYR A 287 8.43 -7.85 1.56
CA TYR A 287 7.96 -6.57 2.10
C TYR A 287 8.74 -6.17 3.36
N ILE A 288 8.88 -7.07 4.33
CA ILE A 288 9.65 -6.78 5.55
C ILE A 288 11.13 -6.60 5.24
N LEU A 289 11.68 -7.38 4.31
CA LEU A 289 13.06 -7.21 3.85
C LEU A 289 13.29 -5.85 3.21
N GLN A 290 12.33 -5.33 2.44
CA GLN A 290 12.40 -3.97 1.88
C GLN A 290 12.53 -2.92 2.98
N SER A 291 11.69 -2.99 4.02
CA SER A 291 11.75 -2.06 5.15
C SER A 291 13.07 -2.16 5.91
N ILE A 292 13.54 -3.38 6.20
CA ILE A 292 14.82 -3.58 6.89
C ILE A 292 15.97 -2.97 6.08
N ILE A 293 16.03 -3.25 4.77
CA ILE A 293 17.09 -2.72 3.91
C ILE A 293 16.99 -1.19 3.80
N GLY A 294 15.80 -0.65 3.52
CA GLY A 294 15.59 0.79 3.34
C GLY A 294 15.91 1.59 4.61
N VAL A 295 15.36 1.19 5.75
CA VAL A 295 15.66 1.85 7.04
C VAL A 295 17.14 1.71 7.39
N SER A 296 17.75 0.54 7.16
CA SER A 296 19.18 0.36 7.47
C SER A 296 20.07 1.21 6.57
N LEU A 297 19.73 1.33 5.28
CA LEU A 297 20.44 2.15 4.31
C LEU A 297 20.46 3.61 4.75
N PHE A 298 19.27 4.20 4.97
CA PHE A 298 19.15 5.64 5.23
C PHE A 298 19.46 6.05 6.66
N ARG A 299 19.45 5.12 7.62
CA ARG A 299 19.72 5.45 9.02
C ARG A 299 21.13 5.10 9.47
N TYR A 300 21.65 3.94 9.08
CA TYR A 300 22.88 3.39 9.65
C TYR A 300 24.04 3.34 8.66
N LEU A 301 23.78 3.00 7.40
CA LEU A 301 24.84 2.79 6.41
C LEU A 301 25.25 4.08 5.72
N MET A 302 24.27 4.89 5.31
CA MET A 302 24.48 6.10 4.51
C MET A 302 23.52 7.24 4.96
N PRO A 303 23.58 7.68 6.22
CA PRO A 303 22.69 8.71 6.75
C PRO A 303 22.83 10.08 6.07
N GLU A 304 23.96 10.37 5.44
CA GLU A 304 24.20 11.58 4.66
C GLU A 304 23.23 11.73 3.47
N LEU A 305 22.71 10.61 2.95
CA LEU A 305 21.77 10.61 1.83
C LEU A 305 20.46 11.33 2.16
N ASN A 306 20.06 11.38 3.43
CA ASN A 306 18.87 12.11 3.88
C ASN A 306 18.86 13.57 3.42
N ALA A 307 20.04 14.19 3.28
CA ALA A 307 20.20 15.59 2.93
C ALA A 307 20.41 15.82 1.42
N SER A 308 20.70 14.79 0.62
CA SER A 308 21.11 14.95 -0.78
C SER A 308 20.17 14.34 -1.82
N LEU A 309 19.38 13.32 -1.47
CA LEU A 309 18.61 12.56 -2.47
C LEU A 309 17.46 13.36 -3.08
N ASP A 310 17.32 13.30 -4.40
CA ASP A 310 16.14 13.77 -5.13
C ASP A 310 15.18 12.61 -5.48
N ARG A 311 14.05 12.88 -6.14
CA ARG A 311 13.09 11.82 -6.50
C ARG A 311 13.67 10.79 -7.47
N VAL A 312 14.62 11.17 -8.34
CA VAL A 312 15.26 10.26 -9.29
C VAL A 312 16.05 9.22 -8.50
N ASP A 313 16.83 9.66 -7.52
CA ASP A 313 17.66 8.78 -6.71
C ASP A 313 16.82 7.75 -5.95
N TYR A 314 15.73 8.17 -5.32
CA TYR A 314 14.80 7.27 -4.63
C TYR A 314 14.20 6.22 -5.56
N ILE A 315 13.80 6.61 -6.77
CA ILE A 315 13.26 5.69 -7.77
C ILE A 315 14.34 4.70 -8.22
N LEU A 316 15.58 5.14 -8.41
CA LEU A 316 16.70 4.25 -8.76
C LEU A 316 17.00 3.24 -7.65
N ILE A 317 16.96 3.66 -6.39
CA ILE A 317 17.11 2.75 -5.24
C ILE A 317 15.97 1.73 -5.22
N ALA A 318 14.72 2.18 -5.37
CA ALA A 318 13.55 1.30 -5.41
C ALA A 318 13.60 0.31 -6.58
N LEU A 319 14.06 0.74 -7.77
CA LEU A 319 14.29 -0.12 -8.93
C LEU A 319 15.38 -1.15 -8.67
N GLY A 320 16.51 -0.74 -8.09
CA GLY A 320 17.62 -1.62 -7.75
C GLY A 320 17.20 -2.72 -6.76
N LEU A 321 16.54 -2.34 -5.67
CA LEU A 321 15.98 -3.29 -4.69
C LEU A 321 14.92 -4.19 -5.33
N SER A 322 14.09 -3.64 -6.21
CA SER A 322 13.06 -4.42 -6.91
C SER A 322 13.66 -5.45 -7.86
N GLY A 323 14.66 -5.05 -8.64
CA GLY A 323 15.41 -5.92 -9.54
C GLY A 323 16.12 -7.02 -8.78
N LEU A 324 16.77 -6.70 -7.66
CA LEU A 324 17.41 -7.68 -6.80
C LEU A 324 16.42 -8.74 -6.29
N GLN A 325 15.24 -8.33 -5.82
CA GLN A 325 14.22 -9.27 -5.37
C GLN A 325 13.63 -10.11 -6.52
N LEU A 326 13.47 -9.54 -7.72
CA LEU A 326 13.04 -10.29 -8.91
C LEU A 326 14.06 -11.35 -9.34
N LEU A 327 15.35 -11.14 -9.10
CA LEU A 327 16.41 -12.10 -9.36
C LEU A 327 16.54 -13.15 -8.24
N LEU A 328 16.53 -12.71 -6.97
CA LEU A 328 16.78 -13.58 -5.82
C LEU A 328 15.58 -14.44 -5.45
N ALA A 329 14.34 -13.97 -5.62
CA ALA A 329 13.16 -14.74 -5.23
C ALA A 329 13.04 -16.08 -6.00
N PRO A 330 13.21 -16.13 -7.34
CA PRO A 330 13.27 -17.40 -8.07
C PRO A 330 14.40 -18.32 -7.60
N LEU A 331 15.59 -17.78 -7.33
CA LEU A 331 16.74 -18.56 -6.87
C LEU A 331 16.50 -19.16 -5.49
N TYR A 332 15.96 -18.36 -4.56
CA TYR A 332 15.55 -18.80 -3.23
C TYR A 332 14.52 -19.94 -3.32
N LEU A 333 13.53 -19.81 -4.22
CA LEU A 333 12.48 -20.82 -4.40
C LEU A 333 12.97 -22.14 -5.04
N ARG A 334 14.20 -22.21 -5.55
CA ARG A 334 14.80 -23.48 -5.99
C ARG A 334 15.18 -24.37 -4.81
N TYR A 335 15.49 -23.77 -3.65
CA TYR A 335 15.92 -24.48 -2.45
C TYR A 335 14.84 -24.57 -1.38
N LEU A 336 13.97 -23.55 -1.28
CA LEU A 336 12.95 -23.45 -0.24
C LEU A 336 11.57 -23.15 -0.83
N ASN A 337 10.53 -23.85 -0.38
CA ASN A 337 9.20 -23.74 -0.99
C ASN A 337 8.39 -22.49 -0.56
N GLN A 338 8.87 -21.75 0.45
CA GLN A 338 8.17 -20.61 1.03
C GLN A 338 9.15 -19.69 1.77
N GLY A 339 8.77 -18.43 1.95
CA GLY A 339 9.58 -17.48 2.72
C GLY A 339 9.50 -17.73 4.23
N PRO A 340 10.47 -17.21 4.99
CA PRO A 340 10.56 -17.41 6.43
C PRO A 340 9.33 -16.88 7.18
N LEU A 341 8.87 -15.68 6.83
CA LEU A 341 7.72 -15.06 7.49
C LEU A 341 6.39 -15.70 7.07
N GLU A 342 6.25 -16.13 5.83
CA GLU A 342 5.11 -16.93 5.36
C GLU A 342 5.04 -18.26 6.11
N SER A 343 6.18 -18.93 6.29
CA SER A 343 6.28 -20.18 7.06
C SER A 343 5.88 -19.97 8.52
N LEU A 344 6.41 -18.91 9.15
CA LEU A 344 6.10 -18.57 10.54
C LEU A 344 4.61 -18.28 10.69
N TRP A 345 4.06 -17.42 9.83
CA TRP A 345 2.64 -17.07 9.85
C TRP A 345 1.74 -18.31 9.69
N ARG A 346 2.07 -19.21 8.76
CA ARG A 346 1.32 -20.47 8.58
C ARG A 346 1.33 -21.33 9.84
N LYS A 347 2.50 -21.50 10.48
CA LYS A 347 2.65 -22.28 11.71
C LYS A 347 1.84 -21.70 12.87
N LEU A 348 1.83 -20.38 13.00
CA LEU A 348 1.11 -19.67 14.06
C LEU A 348 -0.41 -19.77 13.91
N VAL A 349 -0.90 -19.80 12.67
CA VAL A 349 -2.33 -19.97 12.37
C VAL A 349 -2.81 -21.40 12.65
N SER A 350 -1.94 -22.39 12.45
CA SER A 350 -2.27 -23.81 12.65
C SER A 350 -2.16 -24.29 14.10
N LYS A 351 -1.52 -23.53 15.00
CA LYS A 351 -1.48 -23.88 16.42
C LYS A 351 -2.85 -23.58 17.04
N ASN A 352 -3.42 -24.58 17.71
CA ASN A 352 -4.77 -24.52 18.28
C ASN A 352 -4.86 -23.70 19.54
#